data_AF-A0A518WP92-F1
#
_entry.id   AF-A0A518WP92-F1
#
_cell.length_a   1.000
_cell.length_b   1.000
_cell.length_c   1.000
_cell.angle_alpha   90.00
_cell.angle_beta   90.00
_cell.angle_gamma   90.00
#
_symmetry.space_group_name_H-M   'P 1'
#
loop_
_entity.id
_entity.type
_entity.pdbx_description
1 polymer ?
#
loop_
_entity_poly.entity_id
_entity_poly.type
_entity_poly.pdbx_seq_one_letter_code
_entity_poly.pdbx_strand_id
1 'polypeptide(L)'
;MSSYDLNDADPDGPSVDDLAEIEREMPLIDAEVLLLDAQITILCADPSPSDLDWQRVRRARKRVLREARTLLAVRAASSRAA
;
A
#
# COMPACT_ATOMS: atom_id res chain seq x y z
N MET A 1 17.12 10.56 -29.20
CA MET A 1 17.08 9.66 -28.03
C MET A 1 17.68 10.45 -26.89
N SER A 2 16.83 11.06 -26.06
CA SER A 2 17.29 11.92 -24.96
C SER A 2 18.04 11.04 -23.97
N SER A 3 19.31 11.37 -23.75
CA SER A 3 20.13 10.82 -22.67
C SER A 3 19.47 11.27 -21.37
N TYR A 4 18.74 10.37 -20.72
CA TYR A 4 18.44 10.57 -19.31
C TYR A 4 19.77 10.36 -18.59
N ASP A 5 20.48 11.45 -18.33
CA ASP A 5 21.56 11.44 -17.35
C ASP A 5 20.93 11.07 -16.00
N LEU A 6 20.99 9.79 -15.67
CA LEU A 6 20.47 9.16 -14.45
C LEU A 6 21.17 9.64 -13.16
N ASN A 7 21.89 10.77 -13.23
CA ASN A 7 22.80 11.23 -12.19
C ASN A 7 22.58 12.67 -11.74
N ASP A 8 21.59 13.38 -12.27
CA ASP A 8 21.14 14.65 -11.67
C ASP A 8 20.12 14.32 -10.57
N ALA A 9 20.60 14.29 -9.33
CA ALA A 9 19.72 14.52 -8.20
C ALA A 9 19.11 15.92 -8.40
N ASP A 10 17.87 15.97 -8.87
CA ASP A 10 17.12 17.21 -8.98
C ASP A 10 17.14 17.89 -7.60
N PRO A 11 17.81 19.04 -7.42
CA PRO A 11 17.92 19.70 -6.13
C PRO A 11 16.55 20.20 -5.61
N ASP A 12 15.56 20.32 -6.50
CA ASP A 12 14.16 20.62 -6.17
C ASP A 12 13.30 19.35 -6.06
N GLY A 13 13.89 18.17 -6.25
CA GLY A 13 13.25 16.87 -6.18
C GLY A 13 13.07 16.34 -4.76
N PRO A 14 12.31 15.25 -4.58
CA PRO A 14 12.10 14.64 -3.28
C PRO A 14 13.42 14.14 -2.68
N SER A 15 13.58 14.34 -1.37
CA SER A 15 14.74 13.84 -0.66
C SER A 15 14.73 12.30 -0.56
N VAL A 16 15.88 11.71 -0.23
CA VAL A 16 15.98 10.26 0.04
C VAL A 16 15.01 9.84 1.15
N ASP A 17 14.80 10.70 2.15
CA ASP A 17 13.89 10.40 3.26
C ASP A 17 12.42 10.45 2.81
N ASP A 18 12.06 11.39 1.92
CA ASP A 18 10.71 11.49 1.33
C ASP A 18 10.41 10.22 0.49
N LEU A 19 11.37 9.82 -0.35
CA LEU A 19 11.25 8.61 -1.16
C LEU A 19 11.15 7.36 -0.27
N ALA A 20 11.94 7.29 0.79
CA ALA A 20 11.86 6.20 1.76
C ALA A 20 10.52 6.19 2.52
N GLU A 21 9.88 7.34 2.73
CA GLU A 21 8.53 7.39 3.30
C GLU A 21 7.49 6.79 2.36
N ILE A 22 7.53 7.11 1.07
CA ILE A 22 6.64 6.52 0.06
C ILE A 22 6.79 4.99 0.05
N GLU A 23 8.02 4.47 0.04
CA GLU A 23 8.28 3.04 0.05
C GLU A 23 7.70 2.34 1.30
N ARG A 24 7.64 3.04 2.45
CA ARG A 24 7.00 2.49 3.67
C ARG A 24 5.48 2.37 3.54
N GLU A 25 4.83 3.15 2.67
CA GLU A 25 3.39 3.09 2.45
C GLU A 25 2.98 1.92 1.55
N MET A 26 3.89 1.46 0.67
CA MET A 26 3.58 0.44 -0.34
C MET A 26 2.92 -0.83 0.22
N PRO A 27 3.34 -1.42 1.35
CA PRO A 27 2.67 -2.59 1.91
C PRO A 27 1.19 -2.36 2.26
N LEU A 28 0.82 -1.16 2.72
CA LEU A 28 -0.56 -0.79 3.01
C LEU A 28 -1.35 -0.63 1.71
N ILE A 29 -0.80 0.08 0.73
CA ILE A 29 -1.40 0.27 -0.59
C ILE A 29 -1.69 -1.08 -1.24
N ASP A 30 -0.73 -2.01 -1.23
CA ASP A 30 -0.92 -3.37 -1.75
C ASP A 30 -2.04 -4.12 -1.03
N ALA A 31 -2.17 -3.95 0.28
CA ALA A 31 -3.25 -4.56 1.05
C ALA A 31 -4.63 -3.99 0.70
N GLU A 32 -4.69 -2.69 0.41
CA GLU A 32 -5.92 -2.00 -0.02
C GLU A 32 -6.33 -2.41 -1.43
N VAL A 33 -5.37 -2.54 -2.36
CA VAL A 33 -5.60 -3.09 -3.71
C VAL A 33 -6.16 -4.50 -3.63
N LEU A 34 -5.57 -5.37 -2.80
CA LEU A 34 -6.10 -6.73 -2.60
C LEU A 34 -7.51 -6.75 -2.00
N LEU A 35 -7.85 -5.78 -1.15
CA LEU A 35 -9.20 -5.64 -0.64
C LEU A 35 -10.17 -5.18 -1.74
N LEU A 36 -9.75 -4.23 -2.58
CA LEU A 36 -10.53 -3.77 -3.71
C LEU A 36 -10.79 -4.92 -4.70
N ASP A 37 -9.78 -5.71 -5.05
CA ASP A 37 -9.92 -6.88 -5.93
C ASP A 37 -10.91 -7.90 -5.36
N ALA A 38 -10.84 -8.17 -4.05
CA ALA A 38 -11.78 -9.05 -3.38
C ALA A 38 -13.21 -8.49 -3.41
N GLN A 39 -13.40 -7.18 -3.29
CA GLN A 39 -14.70 -6.52 -3.38
C GLN A 39 -15.26 -6.55 -4.81
N ILE A 40 -14.42 -6.29 -5.82
CA ILE A 40 -14.78 -6.42 -7.23
C ILE A 40 -15.25 -7.84 -7.51
N THR A 41 -14.55 -8.85 -6.99
CA THR A 41 -14.96 -10.26 -7.13
C THR A 41 -16.37 -10.51 -6.57
N ILE A 42 -16.73 -9.92 -5.42
CA ILE A 42 -18.08 -10.01 -4.86
C ILE A 42 -19.11 -9.33 -5.79
N LEU A 43 -18.81 -8.13 -6.28
CA LEU A 43 -19.73 -7.35 -7.13
C LEU A 43 -19.98 -7.98 -8.50
N CYS A 44 -18.99 -8.71 -9.02
CA CYS A 44 -19.07 -9.36 -10.33
C CYS A 44 -19.53 -10.83 -10.24
N ALA A 45 -19.87 -11.35 -9.06
CA ALA A 45 -20.29 -12.74 -8.91
C ALA A 45 -21.73 -12.97 -9.38
N ASP A 46 -21.93 -13.99 -10.21
CA ASP A 46 -23.22 -14.41 -10.78
C ASP A 46 -23.34 -15.94 -10.68
N PRO A 47 -24.42 -16.53 -10.12
CA PRO A 47 -25.61 -15.88 -9.55
C PRO A 47 -25.38 -15.21 -8.19
N SER A 48 -24.32 -15.59 -7.48
CA SER A 48 -23.99 -15.01 -6.18
C SER A 48 -22.55 -15.31 -5.77
N PRO A 49 -21.96 -14.51 -4.87
CA PRO A 49 -20.62 -14.76 -4.35
C PRO A 49 -20.51 -16.07 -3.55
N SER A 50 -19.38 -16.75 -3.66
CA SER A 50 -19.09 -17.96 -2.89
C SER A 50 -18.61 -17.64 -1.47
N ASP A 51 -18.64 -18.64 -0.58
CA ASP A 51 -18.06 -18.54 0.76
C ASP A 51 -16.57 -18.18 0.74
N LEU A 52 -15.84 -18.64 -0.29
CA LEU A 52 -14.43 -18.34 -0.48
C LEU A 52 -14.22 -16.85 -0.78
N ASP A 53 -15.11 -16.22 -1.55
CA ASP A 53 -15.01 -14.80 -1.87
C ASP A 53 -15.22 -13.95 -0.60
N TRP A 54 -16.18 -14.34 0.25
CA TRP A 54 -16.34 -13.71 1.56
C TRP A 54 -15.12 -13.92 2.47
N GLN A 55 -14.48 -15.09 2.42
CA GLN A 55 -13.22 -15.32 3.15
C GLN A 55 -12.09 -14.44 2.63
N ARG A 56 -11.98 -14.25 1.30
CA ARG A 56 -10.99 -13.35 0.68
C ARG A 56 -11.14 -11.92 1.19
N VAL A 57 -12.36 -11.38 1.19
CA VAL A 57 -12.64 -10.03 1.73
C VAL A 57 -12.23 -9.93 3.21
N ARG A 58 -12.59 -10.91 4.04
CA ARG A 58 -12.20 -10.91 5.47
C ARG A 58 -10.67 -10.93 5.65
N ARG A 59 -9.95 -11.73 4.86
CA ARG A 59 -8.48 -11.81 4.92
C ARG A 59 -7.84 -10.51 4.45
N ALA A 60 -8.33 -9.92 3.35
CA ALA A 60 -7.83 -8.65 2.83
C ALA A 60 -8.06 -7.50 3.82
N ARG A 61 -9.25 -7.39 4.43
CA ARG A 61 -9.51 -6.40 5.50
C ARG A 61 -8.56 -6.55 6.69
N LYS A 62 -8.30 -7.78 7.13
CA LYS A 62 -7.33 -8.04 8.22
C LYS A 62 -5.91 -7.63 7.83
N ARG A 63 -5.52 -7.83 6.57
CA ARG A 63 -4.22 -7.39 6.06
C ARG A 63 -4.10 -5.88 6.08
N VAL A 64 -5.10 -5.14 5.57
CA VAL A 64 -5.14 -3.66 5.61
C VAL A 64 -4.93 -3.16 7.04
N LEU A 65 -5.68 -3.68 8.01
CA LEU A 65 -5.53 -3.27 9.41
C LEU A 65 -4.14 -3.57 9.99
N ARG A 66 -3.54 -4.70 9.60
CA ARG A 66 -2.18 -5.06 10.01
C ARG A 66 -1.16 -4.08 9.44
N GLU A 67 -1.19 -3.83 8.13
CA GLU A 67 -0.21 -2.94 7.48
C GLU A 67 -0.39 -1.49 7.91
N ALA A 68 -1.64 -1.03 8.10
CA ALA A 68 -1.90 0.30 8.65
C ALA A 68 -1.31 0.45 10.06
N ARG A 69 -1.46 -0.58 10.91
CA ARG A 69 -0.84 -0.59 12.23
C ARG A 69 0.69 -0.55 12.15
N THR A 70 1.29 -1.32 11.24
CA THR A 70 2.74 -1.34 11.02
C THR A 70 3.25 0.05 10.61
N LEU A 71 2.60 0.67 9.62
CA LEU A 71 2.97 1.99 9.12
C LEU A 71 2.88 3.06 10.22
N LEU A 72 1.78 3.06 10.99
CA LEU A 72 1.61 3.98 12.12
C LEU A 72 2.67 3.77 13.22
N ALA A 73 3.05 2.53 13.50
CA ALA A 73 4.11 2.24 14.47
C ALA A 73 5.47 2.79 14.02
N VAL A 74 5.79 2.68 12.72
CA VAL A 74 7.00 3.25 12.14
C VAL A 74 6.97 4.78 12.22
N ARG A 75 5.89 5.43 11.76
CA ARG A 75 5.74 6.89 11.85
C ARG A 75 5.83 7.43 13.28
N ALA A 76 5.23 6.74 14.23
CA ALA A 76 5.32 7.11 15.65
C ALA A 76 6.73 6.92 16.22
N ALA A 77 7.56 6.03 15.68
CA ALA A 77 8.96 5.91 16.07
C ALA A 77 9.81 7.03 15.48
N SER A 78 9.61 7.37 14.20
CA SER A 78 10.29 8.50 13.55
C SER A 78 9.99 9.83 14.25
N SER A 79 8.74 10.08 14.63
CA SER A 79 8.36 11.32 15.33
C SER A 79 8.92 11.44 16.75
N ARG A 80 9.34 10.34 17.38
CA ARG A 80 10.03 10.36 18.69
C ARG A 80 11.55 10.55 18.58
N ALA A 81 12.11 10.30 17.40
CA ALA A 81 13.54 10.43 17.15
C ALA A 81 13.93 11.83 16.65
N ALA A 82 12.94 12.59 16.14
CA ALA A 82 13.03 14.01 15.80
C ALA A 82 12.80 14.89 17.04
#